data_AF-A0A9D9VQE2-F1
#
_entry.id   AF-A0A9D9VQE2-F1
#
_cell.length_a   1.000
_cell.length_b   1.000
_cell.length_c   1.000
_cell.angle_alpha   90.00
_cell.angle_beta   90.00
_cell.angle_gamma   90.00
#
_symmetry.space_group_name_H-M   'P 1'
#
loop_
_entity.id
_entity.type
_entity.pdbx_description
1 polymer ?
#
loop_
_entity_poly.entity_id
_entity_poly.type
_entity_poly.pdbx_seq_one_letter_code
_entity_poly.pdbx_strand_id
1 'polypeptide(L)'
;MIQIDLLTQRSSSNAVITIRRRWAATYRDEAAAIAGGVALVKAYPEVMGFVVLLPSQRTELDGINAAAHEERTITRAIAARRARQARKATPAATAAMPAAIHGGKPCMT
;
A
#
# COMPACT_ATOMS: atom_id res chain seq x y z
N MET A 1 4.73 2.78 -29.36
CA MET A 1 5.83 3.42 -28.59
C MET A 1 6.07 2.58 -27.34
N ILE A 2 7.27 2.06 -27.16
CA ILE A 2 7.63 1.12 -26.07
C ILE A 2 8.17 1.91 -24.88
N GLN A 3 7.87 1.46 -23.67
CA GLN A 3 8.34 2.10 -22.44
C GLN A 3 9.15 1.12 -21.59
N ILE A 4 9.89 1.67 -20.63
CA ILE A 4 10.66 0.88 -19.66
C ILE A 4 10.22 1.28 -18.26
N ASP A 5 10.04 0.28 -17.39
CA ASP A 5 9.96 0.51 -15.96
C ASP A 5 11.26 0.04 -15.30
N LEU A 6 11.84 0.89 -14.47
CA LEU A 6 13.02 0.59 -13.68
C LEU A 6 12.61 -0.06 -12.37
N LEU A 7 13.38 -1.06 -11.95
CA LEU A 7 13.22 -1.75 -10.69
C LEU A 7 14.34 -1.29 -9.76
N THR A 8 13.95 -0.68 -8.65
CA THR A 8 14.85 -0.28 -7.57
C THR A 8 14.43 -1.02 -6.32
N GLN A 9 15.34 -1.20 -5.37
CA GLN A 9 15.02 -1.86 -4.12
C GLN A 9 15.27 -0.90 -2.97
N ARG A 10 14.29 -0.82 -2.05
CA ARG A 10 14.45 -0.12 -0.79
C ARG A 10 14.36 -1.15 0.32
N SER A 11 15.45 -1.31 1.05
CA SER A 11 15.45 -2.08 2.29
C SER A 11 15.02 -1.19 3.45
N SER A 12 14.15 -1.74 4.29
CA SER A 12 13.84 -1.25 5.63
C SER A 12 14.14 -2.38 6.61
N SER A 13 14.28 -2.05 7.90
CA SER A 13 14.69 -3.02 8.94
C SER A 13 13.89 -4.33 8.96
N ASN A 14 12.64 -4.33 8.48
CA ASN A 14 11.75 -5.49 8.52
C ASN A 14 11.23 -5.95 7.14
N ALA A 15 11.58 -5.26 6.06
CA ALA A 15 11.04 -5.57 4.75
C ALA A 15 11.92 -5.04 3.62
N VAL A 16 11.99 -5.81 2.54
CA VAL A 16 12.63 -5.43 1.29
C VAL A 16 11.53 -5.15 0.27
N ILE A 17 11.48 -3.91 -0.22
CA ILE A 17 10.44 -3.44 -1.13
C ILE A 17 11.06 -3.18 -2.50
N THR A 18 10.60 -3.90 -3.51
CA THR A 18 10.92 -3.58 -4.91
C THR A 18 9.99 -2.49 -5.39
N ILE A 19 10.56 -1.36 -5.79
CA ILE A 19 9.85 -0.20 -6.32
C ILE A 19 10.02 -0.21 -7.83
N ARG A 20 8.88 -0.24 -8.53
CA ARG A 20 8.81 -0.14 -9.98
C ARG A 20 8.47 1.29 -10.38
N ARG A 21 9.32 1.95 -11.17
CA ARG A 21 9.14 3.35 -11.60
C ARG A 21 9.24 3.47 -13.12
N ARG A 22 8.27 4.18 -13.70
CA ARG A 22 8.26 4.49 -15.14
C ARG A 22 9.43 5.38 -15.53
N TRP A 23 10.21 4.94 -16.52
CA TRP A 23 11.21 5.79 -17.16
C TRP A 23 10.54 6.76 -18.15
N ALA A 24 11.02 7.99 -18.20
CA ALA A 24 10.40 9.04 -19.01
C ALA A 24 10.58 8.83 -20.51
N ALA A 25 11.68 8.20 -20.93
CA ALA A 25 11.95 7.98 -22.35
C ALA A 25 11.11 6.84 -22.93
N THR A 26 10.83 6.98 -24.21
CA THR A 26 10.08 5.99 -24.98
C THR A 26 10.84 5.58 -26.22
N TYR A 27 10.70 4.32 -26.61
CA TYR A 27 11.51 3.70 -27.65
C TYR A 27 10.65 3.32 -28.85
N ARG A 28 11.27 3.31 -30.03
CA ARG A 28 10.62 2.98 -31.30
C ARG A 28 10.41 1.47 -31.43
N ASP A 29 11.38 0.68 -30.98
CA ASP A 29 11.38 -0.77 -31.01
C ASP A 29 11.92 -1.37 -29.70
N GLU A 30 11.78 -2.68 -29.55
CA GLU A 30 12.11 -3.42 -28.33
C GLU A 30 13.62 -3.50 -28.10
N ALA A 31 14.41 -3.66 -29.16
CA ALA A 31 15.87 -3.75 -29.05
C ALA A 31 16.46 -2.44 -28.52
N ALA A 32 15.98 -1.30 -29.02
CA ALA A 32 16.36 0.02 -28.51
C ALA A 32 15.95 0.21 -27.04
N ALA A 33 14.79 -0.31 -26.64
CA ALA A 33 14.36 -0.28 -25.24
C ALA A 33 15.28 -1.15 -24.36
N ILE A 34 15.61 -2.37 -24.78
CA ILE A 34 16.51 -3.24 -24.03
C ILE A 34 17.89 -2.59 -23.88
N ALA A 35 18.46 -2.06 -24.98
CA ALA A 35 19.74 -1.37 -24.94
C ALA A 35 19.70 -0.16 -23.98
N GLY A 36 18.63 0.63 -24.02
CA GLY A 36 18.41 1.72 -23.08
C GLY A 36 18.32 1.26 -21.63
N GLY A 37 17.55 0.20 -21.35
CA GLY A 37 17.42 -0.38 -20.02
C GLY A 37 18.75 -0.90 -19.47
N VAL A 38 19.53 -1.59 -20.29
CA VAL A 38 20.88 -2.06 -19.93
C VAL A 38 21.81 -0.88 -19.63
N ALA A 39 21.75 0.19 -20.43
CA ALA A 39 22.55 1.39 -20.17
C ALA A 39 22.16 2.05 -18.83
N LEU A 40 20.87 2.09 -18.49
CA LEU A 40 20.39 2.63 -17.22
C LEU A 40 20.85 1.79 -16.02
N VAL A 41 20.74 0.45 -16.09
CA VAL A 41 21.25 -0.44 -15.02
C VAL A 41 22.75 -0.24 -14.80
N LYS A 42 23.52 -0.05 -15.88
CA LYS A 42 24.97 0.22 -15.77
C LYS A 42 25.29 1.60 -15.20
N ALA A 43 24.44 2.60 -15.47
CA ALA A 43 24.67 3.98 -15.04
C ALA A 43 24.24 4.26 -13.60
N TYR A 44 23.22 3.54 -13.10
CA TYR A 44 22.56 3.81 -11.82
C TYR A 44 22.66 2.60 -10.87
N PRO A 45 23.53 2.62 -9.86
CA PRO A 45 23.75 1.49 -8.94
C PRO A 45 22.52 1.06 -8.15
N GLU A 46 21.57 1.97 -7.94
CA GLU A 46 20.30 1.72 -7.25
C GLU A 46 19.28 0.96 -8.12
N VAL A 47 19.48 0.95 -9.44
CA VAL A 47 18.62 0.26 -10.39
C VAL A 47 19.09 -1.18 -10.52
N MET A 48 18.28 -2.10 -10.02
CA MET A 48 18.61 -3.52 -10.00
C MET A 48 18.17 -4.25 -11.28
N GLY A 49 17.31 -3.61 -12.08
CA GLY A 49 16.82 -4.17 -13.33
C GLY A 49 15.77 -3.29 -13.97
N PHE A 50 15.18 -3.79 -15.06
CA PHE A 50 14.15 -3.10 -15.80
C PHE A 50 13.16 -4.08 -16.44
N VAL A 51 11.98 -3.56 -16.78
CA VAL A 51 10.93 -4.27 -17.49
C VAL A 51 10.60 -3.49 -18.74
N VAL A 52 10.65 -4.14 -19.90
CA VAL A 52 10.19 -3.56 -21.16
C VAL A 52 8.69 -3.75 -21.26
N LEU A 53 7.98 -2.67 -21.57
CA LEU A 53 6.53 -2.64 -21.64
C LEU A 53 6.09 -2.37 -23.06
N LEU A 54 5.63 -3.43 -23.70
CA LEU A 54 5.01 -3.38 -25.01
C LEU A 54 3.64 -2.69 -24.91
N PRO A 55 3.18 -2.01 -25.98
CA PRO A 55 1.89 -1.32 -25.97
C PRO A 55 0.71 -2.22 -25.60
N SER A 56 0.70 -3.48 -26.06
CA SER A 56 -0.34 -4.46 -25.74
C SER A 56 -0.38 -4.81 -24.25
N GLN A 57 0.78 -5.05 -23.66
CA GLN A 57 0.93 -5.38 -22.23
C GLN A 57 0.59 -4.20 -21.32
N ARG A 58 0.78 -2.96 -21.80
CA ARG A 58 0.46 -1.77 -21.04
C ARG A 58 -1.04 -1.68 -20.74
N THR A 59 -1.88 -1.87 -21.76
CA THR A 59 -3.34 -1.82 -21.60
C THR A 59 -3.83 -2.87 -20.61
N GLU A 60 -3.26 -4.07 -20.67
CA GLU A 60 -3.59 -5.16 -19.74
C GLU A 60 -3.17 -4.83 -18.30
N LEU A 61 -1.94 -4.34 -18.10
CA LEU A 61 -1.44 -3.93 -16.79
C LEU A 61 -2.24 -2.77 -16.17
N ASP A 62 -2.63 -1.79 -16.99
CA ASP A 62 -3.46 -0.68 -16.53
C ASP A 62 -4.86 -1.19 -16.09
N GLY A 63 -5.43 -2.16 -16.82
CA GLY A 63 -6.67 -2.85 -16.44
C GLY A 63 -6.55 -3.64 -15.13
N ILE A 64 -5.49 -4.43 -14.97
CA ILE A 64 -5.23 -5.20 -13.74
C ILE A 64 -5.05 -4.25 -12.54
N ASN A 65 -4.29 -3.16 -12.70
CA ASN A 65 -4.07 -2.18 -11.65
C ASN A 65 -5.37 -1.48 -11.23
N ALA A 66 -6.23 -1.15 -12.19
CA ALA A 66 -7.54 -0.57 -11.92
C ALA A 66 -8.42 -1.53 -11.11
N ALA A 67 -8.52 -2.79 -11.53
CA ALA A 67 -9.28 -3.83 -10.82
C ALA A 67 -8.75 -4.06 -9.39
N ALA A 68 -7.42 -4.15 -9.22
CA ALA A 68 -6.80 -4.30 -7.91
C ALA A 68 -7.04 -3.08 -7.00
N HIS A 69 -7.11 -1.87 -7.56
CA HIS A 69 -7.42 -0.66 -6.81
C HIS A 69 -8.89 -0.64 -6.34
N GLU A 70 -9.81 -1.04 -7.22
CA GLU A 70 -11.23 -1.17 -6.91
C GLU A 70 -11.45 -2.20 -5.80
N GLU A 71 -10.84 -3.39 -5.91
CA GLU A 71 -10.93 -4.44 -4.89
C GLU A 71 -10.46 -3.94 -3.52
N ARG A 72 -9.27 -3.31 -3.46
CA ARG A 72 -8.74 -2.73 -2.21
C ARG A 72 -9.68 -1.70 -1.59
N THR A 73 -10.35 -0.92 -2.42
CA THR A 73 -11.31 0.10 -1.98
C THR A 73 -12.53 -0.55 -1.35
N ILE A 74 -13.08 -1.58 -2.00
CA ILE A 74 -14.20 -2.37 -1.47
C ILE A 74 -13.83 -3.05 -0.15
N THR A 75 -12.67 -3.72 -0.08
CA THR A 75 -12.21 -4.38 1.15
C THR A 75 -12.10 -3.39 2.31
N ARG A 76 -11.53 -2.20 2.08
CA ARG A 76 -11.44 -1.14 3.09
C ARG A 76 -12.81 -0.64 3.54
N ALA A 77 -13.75 -0.47 2.62
CA ALA A 77 -15.11 -0.06 2.94
C ALA A 77 -15.86 -1.10 3.79
N ILE A 78 -15.71 -2.38 3.47
CA ILE A 78 -16.29 -3.49 4.24
C ILE A 78 -15.69 -3.55 5.64
N ALA A 79 -14.36 -3.46 5.76
CA ALA A 79 -13.68 -3.46 7.05
C ALA A 79 -14.15 -2.28 7.92
N ALA A 80 -14.24 -1.07 7.35
CA ALA A 80 -14.76 0.12 8.04
C ALA A 80 -16.22 -0.06 8.48
N ARG A 81 -17.07 -0.65 7.63
CA ARG A 81 -18.46 -0.95 7.98
C ARG A 81 -18.56 -1.93 9.15
N ARG A 82 -17.79 -3.03 9.12
CA ARG A 82 -17.73 -4.02 10.21
C ARG A 82 -17.26 -3.37 11.52
N ALA A 83 -16.23 -2.53 11.47
CA ALA A 83 -15.74 -1.78 12.64
C ALA A 83 -16.82 -0.86 13.24
N ARG A 84 -17.62 -0.17 12.40
CA ARG A 84 -18.75 0.65 12.87
C ARG A 84 -19.86 -0.18 13.49
N GLN A 85 -20.18 -1.34 12.92
CA GLN A 85 -21.19 -2.26 13.47
C GLN A 85 -20.74 -2.81 14.83
N ALA A 86 -19.48 -3.23 14.97
CA ALA A 86 -18.93 -3.68 16.25
C ALA A 86 -19.03 -2.59 17.34
N ARG A 87 -18.74 -1.33 16.99
CA ARG A 87 -18.91 -0.18 17.91
C ARG A 87 -20.36 0.03 18.35
N LYS A 88 -21.33 -0.12 17.44
CA LYS A 88 -22.76 -0.01 17.76
C LYS A 88 -23.28 -1.20 18.59
N ALA A 89 -22.70 -2.38 18.39
CA ALA A 89 -23.06 -3.61 19.10
C ALA A 89 -22.44 -3.69 20.51
N THR A 90 -21.59 -2.73 20.90
CA THR A 90 -21.09 -2.61 22.27
C THR A 90 -21.97 -1.61 23.03
N PRO A 91 -23.04 -2.03 23.73
CA PRO A 91 -23.76 -1.13 24.62
C PRO A 91 -22.85 -0.75 25.79
N ALA A 92 -23.05 0.46 26.30
CA ALA A 92 -22.29 1.08 27.38
C ALA A 92 -22.02 0.15 28.59
N ALA A 93 -20.88 -0.54 28.60
CA ALA A 93 -20.33 -1.18 29.79
C ALA A 93 -19.48 -0.21 30.64
N THR A 94 -19.74 1.10 30.51
CA THR A 94 -19.06 2.17 31.29
C THR A 94 -20.06 3.07 32.02
N ALA A 95 -21.30 2.62 32.22
CA ALA A 95 -22.33 3.34 32.99
C ALA A 95 -22.67 2.64 34.32
N ALA A 96 -21.75 1.85 34.87
CA ALA A 96 -21.87 1.25 36.21
C ALA A 96 -20.56 1.40 36.99
N MET A 97 -20.16 2.65 37.28
CA MET A 97 -19.36 2.92 38.48
C MET A 97 -20.37 3.24 39.61
N PRO A 98 -20.43 2.44 40.70
CA PRO A 98 -21.26 2.79 41.83
C PRO A 98 -20.66 4.02 42.53
N ALA A 99 -21.41 5.13 42.50
CA ALA A 99 -21.21 6.26 43.39
C ALA A 99 -21.54 5.82 44.83
N ALA A 100 -20.52 5.53 45.63
CA ALA A 100 -20.65 5.40 47.08
C ALA A 100 -19.31 5.72 47.77
N ILE A 101 -18.88 6.98 47.69
CA ILE A 101 -17.88 7.53 48.63
C ILE A 101 -18.46 8.82 49.19
N HIS A 102 -19.37 8.72 50.15
CA HIS A 102 -19.67 9.80 51.09
C HIS A 102 -20.24 9.25 52.39
N GLY A 103 -19.61 9.61 53.52
CA GLY A 103 -20.22 9.53 54.85
C GLY A 103 -19.30 8.99 55.94
N GLY A 104 -18.42 9.83 56.46
CA GLY A 104 -17.56 9.49 57.58
C GLY A 104 -18.29 9.43 58.93
N LYS A 105 -17.73 8.64 59.86
CA LYS A 105 -17.30 9.03 61.22
C LYS A 105 -16.71 7.79 61.92
N PRO A 106 -15.56 7.89 62.61
CA PRO A 106 -15.13 6.85 63.54
C PRO A 106 -15.85 7.04 64.89
N CYS A 107 -16.54 6.00 65.34
CA CYS A 107 -17.10 5.90 66.68
C CYS A 107 -15.97 5.51 67.65
N MET A 108 -15.68 6.37 68.62
CA MET A 108 -14.86 6.01 69.78
C MET A 108 -15.78 5.49 70.90
N THR A 109 -15.45 4.33 71.45
CA THR A 109 -15.65 3.94 72.86
C THR A 109 -14.57 2.96 73.25
#